data_AF-A0A9E0A4Z7-F1
#
_entry.id   AF-A0A9E0A4Z7-F1
#
_cell.length_a   1.000
_cell.length_b   1.000
_cell.length_c   1.000
_cell.angle_alpha   90.00
_cell.angle_beta   90.00
_cell.angle_gamma   90.00
#
_symmetry.space_group_name_H-M   'P 1'
#
loop_
_entity.id
_entity.type
_entity.pdbx_description
1 polymer ?
#
loop_
_entity_poly.entity_id
_entity_poly.type
_entity_poly.pdbx_seq_one_letter_code
_entity_poly.pdbx_strand_id
1 'polypeptide(L)'
;NFPDKGFRYIPVEKRGASLNPPYKGKPVYGIDLRDYSVNYFLDRREIILDWLIYSYNNYPEKDKFFNNFFNLLAGTSVLRQQIENGLTPSEIRATWQPALEQFKLLRKKYLLYPDFE
;
A
#
# COMPACT_ATOMS: atom_id res chain seq x y z
N ASN A 1 -15.52 5.04 7.97
CA ASN A 1 -15.90 3.96 7.04
C ASN A 1 -15.92 4.56 5.65
N PHE A 2 -15.51 3.82 4.61
CA PHE A 2 -15.62 4.33 3.23
C PHE A 2 -17.09 4.52 2.86
N PRO A 3 -17.42 5.44 1.94
CA PRO A 3 -18.76 5.53 1.37
C PRO A 3 -19.11 4.24 0.63
N ASP A 4 -20.40 3.89 0.61
CA ASP A 4 -20.89 2.73 -0.16
C ASP A 4 -20.79 3.02 -1.66
N LYS A 5 -19.89 2.31 -2.34
CA LYS A 5 -19.68 2.36 -3.79
C LYS A 5 -19.89 1.00 -4.46
N GLY A 6 -20.62 0.08 -3.81
CA GLY A 6 -21.05 -1.19 -4.41
C GLY A 6 -20.40 -2.46 -3.83
N PHE A 7 -19.15 -2.40 -3.36
CA PHE A 7 -18.51 -3.53 -2.67
C PHE A 7 -18.54 -3.37 -1.15
N ARG A 8 -19.00 -4.43 -0.46
CA ARG A 8 -18.93 -4.54 1.00
C ARG A 8 -18.60 -5.96 1.43
N TYR A 9 -17.99 -6.07 2.61
CA TYR A 9 -17.88 -7.33 3.35
C TYR A 9 -18.08 -7.11 4.84
N ILE A 10 -18.27 -8.18 5.60
CA ILE A 10 -18.38 -8.15 7.06
C ILE A 10 -17.25 -9.02 7.63
N PRO A 11 -16.26 -8.45 8.32
CA PRO A 11 -15.20 -9.22 8.97
C PRO A 11 -15.78 -10.08 10.08
N VAL A 12 -15.52 -11.38 10.01
CA VAL A 12 -15.90 -12.37 11.03
C VAL A 12 -14.65 -13.04 11.58
N GLU A 13 -14.76 -13.58 12.79
CA GLU A 13 -13.67 -14.37 13.37
C GLU A 13 -13.37 -15.59 12.50
N LYS A 14 -12.08 -15.87 12.31
CA LYS A 14 -11.62 -17.01 11.54
C LYS A 14 -10.36 -17.57 12.18
N ARG A 15 -10.46 -18.81 12.68
CA ARG A 15 -9.31 -19.55 13.23
C ARG A 15 -8.24 -19.70 12.14
N GLY A 16 -6.99 -19.39 12.48
CA GLY A 16 -5.86 -19.34 11.53
C GLY A 16 -5.66 -18.00 10.82
N ALA A 17 -6.56 -17.02 11.00
CA ALA A 17 -6.38 -15.64 10.52
C ALA A 17 -6.46 -14.63 11.66
N SER A 18 -7.65 -14.46 12.27
CA SER A 18 -7.83 -13.60 13.44
C SER A 18 -9.13 -13.92 14.17
N LEU A 19 -9.06 -14.01 15.51
CA LEU A 19 -10.25 -14.12 16.36
C LEU A 19 -10.90 -12.74 16.63
N ASN A 20 -10.13 -11.66 16.46
CA ASN A 20 -10.57 -10.28 16.69
C ASN A 20 -10.16 -9.41 15.49
N PRO A 21 -10.75 -9.63 14.29
CA PRO A 21 -10.41 -8.83 13.12
C PRO A 21 -10.84 -7.36 13.30
N PRO A 22 -10.14 -6.41 12.64
CA PRO A 22 -10.62 -5.03 12.55
C PRO A 22 -12.06 -4.96 12.05
N TYR A 23 -12.87 -4.11 12.68
CA TYR A 23 -14.29 -3.94 12.35
C TYR A 23 -15.15 -5.22 12.45
N LYS A 24 -14.78 -6.18 13.33
CA LYS A 24 -15.54 -7.42 13.59
C LYS A 24 -17.06 -7.16 13.69
N GLY A 25 -17.83 -7.88 12.87
CA GLY A 25 -19.30 -7.82 12.85
C GLY A 25 -19.91 -6.54 12.24
N LYS A 26 -19.08 -5.62 11.72
CA LYS A 26 -19.56 -4.37 11.11
C LYS A 26 -19.36 -4.40 9.59
N PRO A 27 -20.32 -3.89 8.79
CA PRO A 27 -20.12 -3.77 7.35
C PRO A 27 -19.00 -2.77 7.05
N VAL A 28 -18.06 -3.20 6.21
CA VAL A 28 -16.99 -2.36 5.68
C VAL A 28 -17.14 -2.25 4.17
N TYR A 29 -16.90 -1.04 3.66
CA TYR A 29 -17.00 -0.71 2.24
C TYR A 29 -15.60 -0.49 1.67
N GLY A 30 -15.43 -0.73 0.38
CA GLY A 30 -14.13 -0.57 -0.26
C GLY A 30 -14.15 -0.92 -1.74
N ILE A 31 -12.98 -1.30 -2.25
CA ILE A 31 -12.79 -1.77 -3.62
C ILE A 31 -12.47 -3.26 -3.55
N ASP A 32 -13.13 -4.03 -4.41
CA ASP A 32 -12.77 -5.44 -4.60
C ASP A 32 -11.60 -5.54 -5.58
N LEU A 33 -10.47 -6.07 -5.11
CA LEU A 33 -9.28 -6.26 -5.94
C LEU A 33 -9.20 -7.66 -6.57
N ARG A 34 -10.18 -8.54 -6.30
CA ARG A 34 -10.17 -9.94 -6.76
C ARG A 34 -10.39 -10.08 -8.27
N ASP A 35 -10.97 -9.06 -8.90
CA ASP A 35 -11.20 -9.04 -10.35
C ASP A 35 -9.94 -8.67 -11.16
N TYR A 36 -8.87 -8.23 -10.49
CA TYR A 36 -7.59 -7.96 -11.14
C TYR A 36 -6.82 -9.26 -11.36
N SER A 37 -6.36 -9.47 -12.60
CA SER A 37 -5.51 -10.61 -12.92
C SER A 37 -4.19 -10.55 -12.15
N VAL A 38 -3.57 -11.70 -11.89
CA VAL A 38 -2.22 -11.73 -11.31
C VAL A 38 -1.22 -10.92 -12.14
N ASN A 39 -1.34 -10.98 -13.47
CA ASN A 39 -0.47 -10.25 -14.39
C ASN A 39 -0.60 -8.72 -14.25
N TYR A 40 -1.80 -8.21 -13.93
CA TYR A 40 -1.97 -6.78 -13.63
C TYR A 40 -1.02 -6.29 -12.54
N PHE A 41 -0.74 -7.15 -11.54
CA PHE A 41 0.18 -6.83 -10.45
C PHE A 41 1.64 -7.09 -10.85
N LEU A 42 1.93 -8.21 -11.50
CA LEU A 42 3.29 -8.61 -11.85
C LEU A 42 3.93 -7.72 -12.93
N ASP A 43 3.15 -7.29 -13.93
CA ASP A 43 3.66 -6.52 -15.07
C ASP A 43 4.08 -5.10 -14.68
N ARG A 44 3.48 -4.54 -13.61
CA ARG A 44 3.81 -3.20 -13.13
C ARG A 44 5.19 -3.12 -12.47
N ARG A 45 5.67 -4.23 -11.88
CA ARG A 45 6.98 -4.31 -11.19
C ARG A 45 7.26 -3.16 -10.22
N GLU A 46 6.23 -2.64 -9.57
CA GLU A 46 6.30 -1.52 -8.64
C GLU A 46 5.35 -1.71 -7.45
N ILE A 47 5.59 -0.94 -6.39
CA ILE A 47 4.62 -0.80 -5.31
C ILE A 47 3.44 0.03 -5.83
N ILE A 48 2.23 -0.53 -5.80
CA ILE A 48 1.00 0.10 -6.26
C ILE A 48 0.50 1.10 -5.21
N LEU A 49 0.88 2.36 -5.37
CA LEU A 49 0.47 3.45 -4.48
C LEU A 49 -0.94 3.97 -4.78
N ASP A 50 -1.52 3.62 -5.94
CA ASP A 50 -2.84 4.09 -6.37
C ASP A 50 -3.92 3.82 -5.31
N TRP A 51 -3.92 2.61 -4.73
CA TRP A 51 -4.90 2.21 -3.72
C TRP A 51 -4.69 2.90 -2.38
N LEU A 52 -3.43 3.15 -1.99
CA LEU A 52 -3.11 3.84 -0.75
C LEU A 52 -3.53 5.31 -0.84
N ILE A 53 -3.20 5.98 -1.95
CA ILE A 53 -3.58 7.37 -2.22
C ILE A 53 -5.09 7.50 -2.41
N TYR A 54 -5.72 6.61 -3.18
CA TYR A 54 -7.18 6.57 -3.29
C TYR A 54 -7.83 6.42 -1.92
N SER A 55 -7.29 5.53 -1.09
CA SER A 55 -7.83 5.27 0.24
C SER A 55 -7.70 6.49 1.15
N TYR A 56 -6.52 7.12 1.18
CA TYR A 56 -6.30 8.36 1.89
C TYR A 56 -7.30 9.43 1.42
N ASN A 57 -7.41 9.63 0.11
CA ASN A 57 -8.28 10.64 -0.52
C ASN A 57 -9.77 10.45 -0.21
N ASN A 58 -10.24 9.22 -0.07
CA ASN A 58 -11.65 8.91 0.22
C ASN A 58 -11.92 8.67 1.72
N TYR A 59 -10.90 8.70 2.58
CA TYR A 59 -11.10 8.56 4.02
C TYR A 59 -11.58 9.89 4.65
N PRO A 60 -12.67 9.88 5.43
CA PRO A 60 -13.28 11.11 5.94
C PRO A 60 -12.44 11.82 7.03
N GLU A 61 -11.72 11.07 7.87
CA GLU A 61 -10.95 11.61 9.00
C GLU A 61 -9.44 11.56 8.68
N LYS A 62 -8.95 12.51 7.87
CA LYS A 62 -7.56 12.49 7.33
C LYS A 62 -6.48 12.34 8.38
N ASP A 63 -6.67 13.00 9.52
CA ASP A 63 -5.79 12.98 10.69
C ASP A 63 -5.67 11.59 11.34
N LYS A 64 -6.68 10.72 11.14
CA LYS A 64 -6.73 9.36 11.67
C LYS A 64 -6.37 8.28 10.65
N PHE A 65 -6.08 8.64 9.41
CA PHE A 65 -5.80 7.65 8.36
C PHE A 65 -4.50 6.88 8.64
N PHE A 66 -3.43 7.60 8.99
CA PHE A 66 -2.14 7.00 9.31
C PHE A 66 -2.01 6.78 10.83
N ASN A 67 -1.78 5.54 11.24
CA ASN A 67 -1.41 5.22 12.61
C ASN A 67 0.11 5.34 12.83
N ASN A 68 0.54 5.25 14.09
CA ASN A 68 1.96 5.37 14.47
C ASN A 68 2.86 4.28 13.86
N PHE A 69 2.30 3.13 13.45
CA PHE A 69 3.05 2.04 12.84
C PHE A 69 3.31 2.25 11.35
N PHE A 70 2.62 3.18 10.68
CA PHE A 70 2.79 3.40 9.24
C PHE A 70 4.23 3.76 8.89
N ASN A 71 4.85 4.70 9.61
CA ASN A 71 6.23 5.12 9.35
C ASN A 71 7.23 3.99 9.60
N LEU A 72 6.94 3.07 10.53
CA LEU A 72 7.78 1.92 10.79
C LEU A 72 7.75 0.92 9.62
N LEU A 73 6.56 0.69 9.04
CA LEU A 73 6.40 -0.16 7.85
C LEU A 73 7.01 0.50 6.61
N ALA A 74 6.85 1.81 6.44
CA ALA A 74 7.41 2.56 5.33
C ALA A 74 8.93 2.80 5.45
N GLY A 75 9.51 2.60 6.65
CA GLY A 75 10.91 2.87 6.95
C GLY A 75 11.27 4.36 7.07
N THR A 76 10.31 5.26 6.91
CA THR A 76 10.48 6.72 6.95
C THR A 76 9.14 7.43 7.11
N SER A 77 9.14 8.68 7.57
CA SER A 77 7.96 9.56 7.55
C SER A 77 7.68 10.18 6.18
N VAL A 78 8.64 10.12 5.25
CA VAL A 78 8.56 10.82 3.95
C VAL A 78 7.35 10.38 3.13
N LEU A 79 7.09 9.07 3.01
CA LEU A 79 5.95 8.58 2.23
C LEU A 79 4.61 9.13 2.73
N ARG A 80 4.42 9.17 4.05
CA ARG A 80 3.22 9.75 4.66
C ARG A 80 3.09 11.23 4.28
N GLN A 81 4.16 12.00 4.46
CA GLN A 81 4.17 13.43 4.15
C GLN A 81 3.88 13.69 2.67
N GLN A 82 4.42 12.87 1.76
CA GLN A 82 4.17 13.00 0.33
C GLN A 82 2.70 12.75 -0.03
N ILE A 83 2.07 11.75 0.58
CA ILE A 83 0.64 11.46 0.37
C ILE A 83 -0.22 12.60 0.95
N GLU A 84 0.10 13.08 2.15
CA GLU A 84 -0.59 14.22 2.78
C GLU A 84 -0.44 15.52 1.96
N ASN A 85 0.70 15.70 1.29
CA ASN A 85 0.97 16.82 0.38
C ASN A 85 0.38 16.64 -1.03
N GLY A 86 -0.30 15.52 -1.30
CA GLY A 86 -1.02 15.30 -2.55
C GLY A 86 -0.15 14.89 -3.74
N LEU A 87 1.06 14.37 -3.52
CA LEU A 87 1.89 13.87 -4.60
C LEU A 87 1.26 12.64 -5.28
N THR A 88 1.48 12.54 -6.57
CA THR A 88 1.12 11.39 -7.41
C THR A 88 2.04 10.19 -7.15
N PRO A 89 1.61 8.95 -7.48
CA PRO A 89 2.47 7.77 -7.44
C PRO A 89 3.81 7.95 -8.16
N SER A 90 3.79 8.58 -9.34
CA SER A 90 4.99 8.85 -10.14
C SER A 90 5.95 9.80 -9.46
N GLU A 91 5.45 10.88 -8.86
CA GLU A 91 6.31 11.85 -8.14
C GLU A 91 6.94 11.20 -6.91
N ILE A 92 6.16 10.43 -6.15
CA ILE A 92 6.67 9.68 -5.00
C ILE A 92 7.79 8.73 -5.42
N ARG A 93 7.57 7.91 -6.46
CA ARG A 93 8.59 6.96 -6.95
C ARG A 93 9.83 7.67 -7.50
N ALA A 94 9.67 8.83 -8.12
CA ALA A 94 10.81 9.63 -8.56
C ALA A 94 11.72 10.02 -7.38
N THR A 95 11.16 10.29 -6.19
CA THR A 95 11.97 10.57 -5.00
C THR A 95 12.78 9.37 -4.49
N TRP A 96 12.34 8.15 -4.79
CA TRP A 96 13.02 6.93 -4.36
C TRP A 96 14.18 6.56 -5.29
N GLN A 97 14.13 6.99 -6.56
CA GLN A 97 15.03 6.48 -7.58
C GLN A 97 16.52 6.62 -7.24
N PRO A 98 17.00 7.75 -6.70
CA PRO A 98 18.42 7.88 -6.35
C PRO A 98 18.90 6.82 -5.36
N ALA A 99 18.10 6.50 -4.33
CA ALA A 99 18.45 5.49 -3.34
C ALA A 99 18.32 4.06 -3.90
N LEU A 100 17.34 3.82 -4.77
CA LEU A 100 17.18 2.53 -5.47
C LEU A 100 18.36 2.23 -6.39
N GLU A 101 18.84 3.22 -7.15
CA GLU A 101 20.03 3.07 -8.00
C GLU A 101 21.30 2.78 -7.18
N GLN A 102 21.48 3.45 -6.04
CA GLN A 102 22.58 3.15 -5.11
C GLN A 102 22.47 1.72 -4.55
N PHE A 103 21.27 1.29 -4.16
CA PHE A 103 21.04 -0.06 -3.63
C PHE A 103 21.26 -1.14 -4.69
N LYS A 104 20.85 -0.90 -5.95
CA LYS A 104 21.10 -1.80 -7.09
C LYS A 104 22.59 -2.03 -7.32
N LEU A 105 23.42 -0.98 -7.20
CA LEU A 105 24.88 -1.14 -7.28
C LEU A 105 25.44 -1.94 -6.10
N LEU A 106 24.94 -1.69 -4.89
CA LEU A 106 25.39 -2.40 -3.68
C LEU A 106 25.05 -3.89 -3.73
N ARG A 107 23.82 -4.25 -4.11
CA ARG A 107 23.35 -5.65 -4.08
C ARG A 107 24.09 -6.55 -5.06
N LYS A 108 24.67 -6.02 -6.15
CA LYS A 108 25.44 -6.78 -7.15
C LYS A 108 26.58 -7.61 -6.54
N LYS A 109 27.15 -7.16 -5.42
CA LYS A 109 28.21 -7.88 -4.68
C LYS A 109 27.74 -9.18 -4.03
N TYR A 110 26.42 -9.37 -3.90
CA TYR A 110 25.82 -10.42 -3.08
C TYR A 110 24.83 -11.29 -3.87
N LEU A 111 24.73 -11.12 -5.19
CA LEU A 111 23.81 -11.91 -6.02
C LEU A 111 24.32 -13.36 -6.18
N LEU A 112 23.42 -14.32 -5.97
CA LEU A 112 23.65 -15.75 -6.21
C LEU A 112 23.06 -16.25 -7.52
N TYR A 113 22.24 -15.41 -8.18
CA TYR A 113 21.57 -15.69 -9.43
C TYR A 113 21.83 -14.55 -10.41
N PRO A 114 21.72 -14.78 -11.73
CA PRO A 114 21.82 -13.73 -12.73
C PRO A 114 20.92 -12.54 -12.38
N ASP A 115 21.46 -11.33 -12.53
CA ASP A 115 20.68 -10.12 -12.31
C ASP A 115 19.62 -9.96 -13.42
N PHE A 116 18.58 -9.19 -13.13
CA PHE A 116 17.51 -8.88 -14.09
C PHE A 116 17.75 -7.58 -14.88
N GLU A 117 18.90 -6.94 -14.65
CA GLU A 117 19.40 -5.76 -15.37
C GLU A 117 20.41 -6.14 -16.45
#